data_AF-A0A2I0VN61-F1
#
_entry.id   AF-A0A2I0VN61-F1
#
_cell.length_a   1.000
_cell.length_b   1.000
_cell.length_c   1.000
_cell.angle_alpha   90.00
_cell.angle_beta   90.00
_cell.angle_gamma   90.00
#
_symmetry.space_group_name_H-M   'P 1'
#
loop_
_entity.id
_entity.type
_entity.pdbx_description
1 polymer ?
#
loop_
_entity_poly.entity_id
_entity_poly.type
_entity_poly.pdbx_seq_one_letter_code
_entity_poly.pdbx_strand_id
1 'polypeptide(L)'
;MEILQTLCSRQASNFSPEFLLELLCSLAHFIPEKEKSADGLASVARLLNLGTKRVFSLNRNMCVVKLPIIFNSLGEILAGEHEEAIFAATEALKSLIYSCLDENLIKQGIKQINLNLGGGLRKSGPTIIEKICAIIEGFLDFRYNAVWDVVFQVISAAFDQLGRHSAELMAGVMRNLADIQSYHDDGFSYKKQFHAFVFITMSYFYICCFAICI
;
A
#
# COMPACT_ATOMS: atom_id res chain seq x y z
N MET A 1 -1.14 -20.80 13.26
CA MET A 1 -1.64 -19.47 12.84
C MET A 1 -3.14 -19.26 13.05
N GLU A 2 -3.95 -20.33 13.13
CA GLU A 2 -5.40 -20.22 13.37
C GLU A 2 -5.75 -19.43 14.64
N ILE A 3 -4.98 -19.58 15.72
CA ILE A 3 -5.19 -18.82 16.97
C ILE A 3 -5.09 -17.30 16.72
N LEU A 4 -4.11 -16.86 15.93
CA LEU A 4 -3.93 -15.43 15.61
C LEU A 4 -5.04 -14.92 14.69
N GLN A 5 -5.49 -15.72 13.72
CA GLN A 5 -6.62 -15.35 12.86
C GLN A 5 -7.92 -15.22 13.66
N THR A 6 -8.16 -16.13 14.60
CA THR A 6 -9.29 -16.06 15.54
C THR A 6 -9.19 -14.82 16.44
N LEU A 7 -7.98 -14.44 16.86
CA LEU A 7 -7.72 -13.21 17.62
C LEU A 7 -7.98 -11.93 16.82
N CYS A 8 -7.80 -11.95 15.50
CA CYS A 8 -8.12 -10.83 14.63
C CYS A 8 -9.59 -10.84 14.16
N SER A 9 -10.34 -11.90 14.44
CA SER A 9 -11.76 -12.03 14.14
C SER A 9 -12.63 -11.41 15.23
N ARG A 10 -13.93 -11.21 14.93
CA ARG A 10 -14.95 -10.48 15.71
C ARG A 10 -15.08 -10.86 17.20
N GLN A 11 -14.45 -11.95 17.64
CA GLN A 11 -14.61 -12.56 18.95
C GLN A 11 -13.43 -12.35 19.93
N ALA A 12 -12.45 -11.50 19.58
CA ALA A 12 -11.43 -11.05 20.53
C ALA A 12 -11.90 -9.78 21.27
N SER A 13 -12.72 -9.96 22.30
CA SER A 13 -13.19 -8.89 23.19
C SER A 13 -12.20 -8.53 24.30
N ASN A 14 -11.02 -9.16 24.36
CA ASN A 14 -10.22 -9.18 25.60
C ASN A 14 -8.82 -8.53 25.51
N PHE A 15 -8.41 -7.98 24.36
CA PHE A 15 -7.08 -7.37 24.20
C PHE A 15 -7.18 -5.87 23.94
N SER A 16 -6.25 -5.11 24.53
CA SER A 16 -6.16 -3.68 24.25
C SER A 16 -5.72 -3.45 22.78
N PRO A 17 -6.22 -2.40 22.12
CA PRO A 17 -5.78 -2.05 20.77
C PRO A 17 -4.26 -1.91 20.66
N GLU A 18 -3.62 -1.38 21.71
CA GLU A 18 -2.18 -1.14 21.80
C GLU A 18 -1.40 -2.45 21.72
N PHE A 19 -1.82 -3.46 22.51
CA PHE A 19 -1.18 -4.77 22.52
C PHE A 19 -1.34 -5.48 21.17
N LEU A 20 -2.54 -5.42 20.59
CA LEU A 20 -2.80 -6.00 19.27
C LEU A 20 -1.93 -5.35 18.20
N LEU A 21 -1.77 -4.03 18.24
CA LEU A 21 -0.93 -3.31 17.28
C LEU A 21 0.56 -3.66 17.42
N GLU A 22 1.08 -3.75 18.65
CA GLU A 22 2.48 -4.14 18.89
C GLU A 22 2.73 -5.59 18.48
N LEU A 23 1.77 -6.49 18.70
CA LEU A 23 1.84 -7.87 18.21
C LEU A 23 1.90 -7.90 16.67
N LEU A 24 1.04 -7.15 15.99
CA LEU A 24 1.03 -7.06 14.52
C LEU A 24 2.35 -6.47 13.98
N CYS A 25 2.89 -5.43 14.63
CA CYS A 25 4.17 -4.87 14.26
C CYS A 25 5.30 -5.90 14.47
N SER A 26 5.29 -6.64 15.58
CA SER A 26 6.30 -7.67 15.86
C SER A 26 6.25 -8.79 14.81
N LEU A 27 5.05 -9.25 14.45
CA LEU A 27 4.84 -10.23 13.39
C LEU A 27 5.33 -9.71 12.03
N ALA A 28 5.02 -8.44 11.71
CA ALA A 28 5.42 -7.79 10.48
C ALA A 28 6.96 -7.73 10.30
N HIS A 29 7.73 -7.59 11.38
CA HIS A 29 9.19 -7.61 11.32
C HIS A 29 9.76 -9.03 11.31
N PHE A 30 9.20 -9.94 12.12
CA PHE A 30 9.82 -11.25 12.35
C PHE A 30 9.64 -12.23 11.20
N ILE A 31 8.47 -12.19 10.55
CA ILE A 31 8.06 -13.27 9.64
C ILE A 31 8.71 -13.17 8.26
N PRO A 32 8.79 -12.00 7.59
CA PRO A 32 9.43 -11.92 6.27
C PRO A 32 10.89 -12.41 6.28
N GLU A 33 11.57 -12.39 7.42
CA GLU A 33 12.96 -12.86 7.56
C GLU A 33 13.10 -14.38 7.80
N LYS A 34 12.12 -15.02 8.43
CA LYS A 34 12.28 -16.38 8.98
C LYS A 34 11.30 -17.41 8.44
N GLU A 35 10.11 -16.99 8.05
CA GLU A 35 9.10 -17.88 7.49
C GLU A 35 9.30 -18.01 5.99
N LYS A 36 9.39 -19.24 5.49
CA LYS A 36 9.62 -19.53 4.08
C LYS A 36 8.55 -20.40 3.46
N SER A 37 7.53 -20.79 4.22
CA SER A 37 6.41 -21.55 3.66
C SER A 37 5.38 -20.63 3.01
N ALA A 38 4.83 -21.06 1.88
CA ALA A 38 3.76 -20.35 1.17
C ALA A 38 2.56 -20.09 2.08
N ASP A 39 2.04 -21.13 2.74
CA ASP A 39 0.90 -21.06 3.66
C ASP A 39 1.18 -20.14 4.85
N GLY A 40 2.44 -20.19 5.34
CA GLY A 40 2.96 -19.35 6.41
C GLY A 40 2.84 -17.88 6.07
N LEU A 41 3.46 -17.47 4.97
CA LEU A 41 3.45 -16.09 4.51
C LEU A 41 2.03 -15.63 4.11
N ALA A 42 1.25 -16.49 3.44
CA ALA A 42 -0.12 -16.18 3.05
C ALA A 42 -1.02 -15.91 4.25
N SER A 43 -0.95 -16.73 5.30
CA SER A 43 -1.80 -16.49 6.47
C SER A 43 -1.32 -15.32 7.32
N VAL A 44 -0.04 -14.94 7.25
CA VAL A 44 0.48 -13.71 7.85
C VAL A 44 -0.05 -12.49 7.11
N ALA A 45 -0.03 -12.47 5.79
CA ALA A 45 -0.65 -11.39 5.01
C ALA A 45 -2.14 -11.21 5.37
N ARG A 46 -2.89 -12.31 5.45
CA ARG A 46 -4.30 -12.30 5.89
C ARG A 46 -4.46 -11.77 7.32
N LEU A 47 -3.56 -12.15 8.23
CA LEU A 47 -3.56 -11.71 9.62
C LEU A 47 -3.26 -10.22 9.75
N LEU A 48 -2.24 -9.72 9.05
CA LEU A 48 -1.90 -8.30 9.00
C LEU A 48 -3.06 -7.48 8.48
N ASN A 49 -3.77 -7.96 7.45
CA ASN A 49 -4.98 -7.30 6.93
C ASN A 49 -6.09 -7.21 8.00
N LEU A 50 -6.55 -8.36 8.52
CA LEU A 50 -7.66 -8.41 9.47
C LEU A 50 -7.33 -7.65 10.76
N GLY A 51 -6.13 -7.88 11.30
CA GLY A 51 -5.67 -7.26 12.54
C GLY A 51 -5.53 -5.75 12.41
N THR A 52 -4.93 -5.26 11.32
CA THR A 52 -4.75 -3.81 11.11
C THR A 52 -6.09 -3.11 10.95
N LYS A 53 -7.03 -3.69 10.19
CA LYS A 53 -8.40 -3.16 10.07
C LYS A 53 -9.11 -3.13 11.41
N ARG A 54 -8.92 -4.16 12.24
CA ARG A 54 -9.48 -4.21 13.59
C ARG A 54 -8.91 -3.12 14.48
N VAL A 55 -7.58 -2.97 14.55
CA VAL A 55 -6.95 -1.90 15.33
C VAL A 55 -7.38 -0.54 14.82
N PHE A 56 -7.45 -0.35 13.50
CA PHE A 56 -7.92 0.90 12.90
C PHE A 56 -9.35 1.26 13.33
N SER A 57 -10.25 0.25 13.38
CA SER A 57 -11.62 0.44 13.87
C SER A 57 -11.73 0.80 15.36
N LEU A 58 -10.75 0.39 16.16
CA LEU A 58 -10.72 0.62 17.61
C LEU A 58 -10.02 1.92 17.98
N ASN A 59 -8.88 2.20 17.36
CA ASN A 59 -8.06 3.38 17.59
C ASN A 59 -7.30 3.76 16.32
N ARG A 60 -7.97 4.58 15.50
CA ARG A 60 -7.46 5.08 14.21
C ARG A 60 -6.10 5.77 14.34
N ASN A 61 -5.98 6.73 15.26
CA ASN A 61 -4.79 7.58 15.35
C ASN A 61 -3.53 6.77 15.67
N MET A 62 -3.67 5.76 16.53
CA MET A 62 -2.58 4.86 16.87
C MET A 62 -2.25 3.90 15.71
N CYS A 63 -3.26 3.39 15.01
CA CYS A 63 -3.04 2.49 13.87
C CYS A 63 -2.30 3.19 12.72
N VAL A 64 -2.74 4.41 12.37
CA VAL A 64 -2.23 5.18 11.23
C VAL A 64 -0.70 5.34 11.28
N VAL A 65 -0.14 5.62 12.46
CA VAL A 65 1.32 5.84 12.57
C VAL A 65 2.16 4.59 12.30
N LYS A 66 1.56 3.39 12.40
CA LYS A 66 2.22 2.09 12.15
C LYS A 66 1.89 1.51 10.77
N LEU A 67 0.91 2.06 10.03
CA LEU A 67 0.56 1.58 8.69
C LEU A 67 1.77 1.43 7.75
N PRO A 68 2.75 2.36 7.70
CA PRO A 68 3.92 2.18 6.83
C PRO A 68 4.70 0.89 7.10
N ILE A 69 4.79 0.45 8.37
CA ILE A 69 5.49 -0.79 8.75
C ILE A 69 4.74 -1.99 8.17
N ILE A 70 3.41 -1.99 8.29
CA ILE A 70 2.56 -3.08 7.78
C ILE A 70 2.63 -3.16 6.26
N PHE A 71 2.56 -2.01 5.58
CA PHE A 71 2.67 -1.96 4.12
C PHE A 71 4.03 -2.46 3.62
N ASN A 72 5.13 -2.08 4.27
CA ASN A 72 6.46 -2.60 3.94
C ASN A 72 6.54 -4.12 4.12
N SER A 73 6.04 -4.65 5.24
CA SER A 73 6.04 -6.10 5.50
C SER A 73 5.25 -6.88 4.45
N LEU A 74 4.07 -6.36 4.05
CA LEU A 74 3.30 -6.94 2.94
C LEU A 74 4.05 -6.83 1.61
N GLY A 75 4.79 -5.74 1.39
CA GLY A 75 5.70 -5.58 0.26
C GLY A 75 6.83 -6.59 0.24
N GLU A 76 7.37 -7.00 1.39
CA GLU A 76 8.38 -8.07 1.46
C GLU A 76 7.78 -9.44 1.10
N ILE A 77 6.55 -9.72 1.53
CA ILE A 77 5.82 -10.94 1.11
C ILE A 77 5.54 -10.92 -0.39
N LEU A 78 5.16 -9.75 -0.93
CA LEU A 78 4.89 -9.55 -2.35
C LEU A 78 6.13 -9.78 -3.22
N ALA A 79 7.33 -9.46 -2.70
CA ALA A 79 8.61 -9.69 -3.39
C ALA A 79 9.05 -11.17 -3.36
N GLY A 80 8.30 -12.06 -2.68
CA GLY A 80 8.59 -13.48 -2.64
C GLY A 80 8.23 -14.21 -3.94
N GLU A 81 8.37 -15.54 -3.92
CA GLU A 81 8.13 -16.40 -5.09
C GLU A 81 6.84 -17.24 -4.98
N HIS A 82 6.20 -17.23 -3.82
CA HIS A 82 5.03 -18.09 -3.55
C HIS A 82 3.73 -17.42 -3.99
N GLU A 83 3.12 -17.94 -5.05
CA GLU A 83 1.90 -17.39 -5.65
C GLU A 83 0.76 -17.16 -4.63
N GLU A 84 0.51 -18.11 -3.72
CA GLU A 84 -0.53 -17.92 -2.70
C GLU A 84 -0.21 -16.77 -1.73
N ALA A 85 1.06 -16.63 -1.34
CA ALA A 85 1.51 -15.57 -0.46
C ALA A 85 1.43 -14.20 -1.15
N ILE A 86 1.84 -14.13 -2.43
CA ILE A 86 1.74 -12.96 -3.30
C ILE A 86 0.27 -12.53 -3.43
N PHE A 87 -0.62 -13.48 -3.70
CA PHE A 87 -2.06 -13.21 -3.81
C PHE A 87 -2.64 -12.68 -2.50
N ALA A 88 -2.33 -13.33 -1.37
CA ALA A 88 -2.78 -12.89 -0.05
C ALA A 88 -2.25 -11.50 0.33
N ALA A 89 -0.99 -11.19 0.00
CA ALA A 89 -0.39 -9.88 0.22
C ALA A 89 -1.02 -8.79 -0.65
N THR A 90 -1.29 -9.10 -1.92
CA THR A 90 -1.97 -8.20 -2.86
C THR A 90 -3.36 -7.82 -2.35
N GLU A 91 -4.16 -8.80 -1.96
CA GLU A 91 -5.51 -8.57 -1.44
C GLU A 91 -5.48 -7.84 -0.08
N ALA A 92 -4.49 -8.13 0.76
CA ALA A 92 -4.26 -7.39 2.00
C ALA A 92 -3.95 -5.92 1.73
N LEU A 93 -3.01 -5.61 0.84
CA LEU A 93 -2.64 -4.24 0.47
C LEU A 93 -3.85 -3.47 -0.06
N LYS A 94 -4.58 -4.04 -1.04
CA LYS A 94 -5.81 -3.43 -1.59
C LYS A 94 -6.84 -3.17 -0.50
N SER A 95 -7.11 -4.15 0.36
CA SER A 95 -8.10 -4.00 1.43
C SER A 95 -7.71 -2.91 2.43
N LEU A 96 -6.42 -2.81 2.78
CA LEU A 96 -5.91 -1.79 3.68
C LEU A 96 -5.91 -0.40 3.06
N ILE A 97 -5.62 -0.28 1.77
CA ILE A 97 -5.75 0.99 1.03
C ILE A 97 -7.18 1.51 1.19
N TYR A 98 -8.18 0.71 0.81
CA TYR A 98 -9.59 1.10 0.90
C TYR A 98 -10.11 1.33 2.32
N SER A 99 -9.57 0.62 3.31
CA SER A 99 -10.09 0.67 4.68
C SER A 99 -9.39 1.70 5.58
N CYS A 100 -8.10 1.94 5.37
CA CYS A 100 -7.26 2.68 6.30
C CYS A 100 -6.77 4.04 5.75
N LEU A 101 -6.77 4.24 4.44
CA LEU A 101 -6.46 5.54 3.82
C LEU A 101 -7.72 6.37 3.68
N ASP A 102 -8.38 6.66 4.80
CA ASP A 102 -9.62 7.42 4.79
C ASP A 102 -9.41 8.89 4.37
N GLU A 103 -10.51 9.55 4.02
CA GLU A 103 -10.48 10.93 3.54
C GLU A 103 -9.86 11.90 4.56
N ASN A 104 -10.01 11.61 5.86
CA ASN A 104 -9.41 12.39 6.92
C ASN A 104 -7.87 12.33 6.90
N LEU A 105 -7.28 11.14 6.67
CA LEU A 105 -5.83 10.96 6.59
C LEU A 105 -5.28 11.69 5.37
N ILE A 106 -5.95 11.55 4.23
CA ILE A 106 -5.57 12.20 2.97
C ILE A 106 -5.63 13.72 3.13
N LYS A 107 -6.75 14.28 3.60
CA LYS A 107 -6.92 15.73 3.81
C LYS A 107 -5.89 16.30 4.79
N GLN A 108 -5.61 15.59 5.89
CA GLN A 108 -4.60 16.02 6.86
C GLN A 108 -3.20 16.05 6.25
N GLY A 109 -2.83 15.02 5.49
CA GLY A 109 -1.55 14.97 4.77
C GLY A 109 -1.41 16.10 3.76
N ILE A 110 -2.40 16.28 2.89
CA ILE A 110 -2.41 17.33 1.86
C ILE A 110 -2.39 18.73 2.47
N LYS A 111 -3.12 18.96 3.56
CA LYS A 111 -3.07 20.24 4.28
C LYS A 111 -1.66 20.53 4.79
N GLN A 112 -0.96 19.54 5.32
CA GLN A 112 0.42 19.70 5.77
C GLN A 112 1.37 19.97 4.59
N ILE A 113 1.20 19.30 3.45
CA ILE A 113 2.01 19.53 2.25
C ILE A 113 1.81 20.94 1.72
N ASN A 114 0.56 21.39 1.56
CA ASN A 114 0.23 22.72 1.04
C ASN A 114 0.71 23.86 1.95
N LEU A 115 0.66 23.69 3.27
CA LEU A 115 1.21 24.67 4.21
C LEU A 115 2.74 24.84 4.04
N ASN A 116 3.43 23.81 3.55
CA ASN A 116 4.87 23.87 3.29
C ASN A 116 5.20 24.54 1.94
N LEU A 117 4.33 24.42 0.93
CA LEU A 117 4.53 25.06 -0.38
C LEU A 117 4.40 26.59 -0.33
N GLY A 118 3.71 27.13 0.68
CA GLY A 118 3.51 28.58 0.90
C GLY A 118 4.70 29.36 1.48
N GLY A 119 5.94 28.87 1.35
CA GLY A 119 7.15 29.58 1.79
C GLY A 119 7.62 29.29 3.22
N GLY A 120 7.06 28.29 3.89
CA GLY A 120 7.60 27.77 5.14
C GLY A 120 8.69 26.73 4.88
N LEU A 121 9.90 26.93 5.42
CA LEU A 121 10.91 25.87 5.53
C LEU A 121 10.21 24.60 6.03
N ARG A 122 10.34 23.45 5.34
CA ARG A 122 9.61 22.21 5.68
C ARG A 122 10.00 21.77 7.11
N LYS A 123 9.21 22.18 8.11
CA LYS A 123 9.53 21.98 9.54
C LYS A 123 9.31 20.52 9.98
N SER A 124 8.58 19.73 9.19
CA SER A 124 8.32 18.31 9.48
C SER A 124 8.68 17.42 8.29
N GLY A 125 9.12 16.19 8.59
CA GLY A 125 9.39 15.17 7.59
C GLY A 125 8.15 14.75 6.78
N PRO A 126 8.29 13.70 5.94
CA PRO A 126 7.17 13.15 5.18
C PRO A 126 5.99 12.78 6.09
N THR A 127 4.79 13.19 5.69
CA THR A 127 3.53 12.78 6.31
C THR A 127 3.34 11.28 6.19
N ILE A 128 2.43 10.71 6.99
CA ILE A 128 2.14 9.27 6.92
C ILE A 128 1.62 8.88 5.53
N ILE A 129 0.78 9.71 4.91
CA ILE A 129 0.26 9.41 3.57
C ILE A 129 1.37 9.49 2.51
N GLU A 130 2.30 10.45 2.59
CA GLU A 130 3.48 10.49 1.71
C GLU A 130 4.34 9.23 1.87
N LYS A 131 4.55 8.76 3.11
CA LYS A 131 5.29 7.51 3.36
C LYS A 131 4.61 6.30 2.73
N ILE A 132 3.29 6.18 2.88
CA ILE A 132 2.55 5.05 2.30
C ILE A 132 2.58 5.11 0.77
N CYS A 133 2.39 6.28 0.17
CA CYS A 133 2.47 6.45 -1.28
C CYS A 133 3.88 6.13 -1.82
N ALA A 134 4.93 6.55 -1.11
CA ALA A 134 6.31 6.19 -1.46
C ALA A 134 6.58 4.68 -1.40
N ILE A 135 5.98 3.97 -0.44
CA ILE A 135 6.08 2.50 -0.38
C ILE A 135 5.38 1.85 -1.58
N ILE A 136 4.15 2.29 -1.89
CA ILE A 136 3.40 1.78 -3.03
C ILE A 136 4.13 2.06 -4.35
N GLU A 137 4.75 3.24 -4.46
CA GLU A 137 5.60 3.60 -5.60
C GLU A 137 6.82 2.68 -5.73
N GLY A 138 7.46 2.33 -4.60
CA GLY A 138 8.59 1.41 -4.57
C GLY A 138 8.25 -0.02 -5.04
N PHE A 139 6.97 -0.39 -5.14
CA PHE A 139 6.58 -1.67 -5.75
C PHE A 139 6.83 -1.72 -7.26
N LEU A 140 7.14 -0.58 -7.89
CA LEU A 140 7.61 -0.54 -9.28
C LEU A 140 9.11 -0.78 -9.43
N ASP A 141 9.85 -0.95 -8.34
CA ASP A 141 11.26 -1.32 -8.40
C ASP A 141 11.42 -2.68 -9.08
N PHE A 142 12.58 -2.88 -9.73
CA PHE A 142 12.88 -4.10 -10.47
C PHE A 142 12.76 -5.38 -9.64
N ARG A 143 12.92 -5.31 -8.30
CA ARG A 143 12.72 -6.46 -7.40
C ARG A 143 11.31 -7.06 -7.45
N TYR A 144 10.33 -6.30 -7.93
CA TYR A 144 8.94 -6.71 -8.07
C TYR A 144 8.55 -7.07 -9.50
N ASN A 145 9.50 -7.07 -10.46
CA ASN A 145 9.17 -7.17 -11.88
C ASN A 145 8.34 -8.41 -12.25
N ALA A 146 8.57 -9.53 -11.54
CA ALA A 146 7.90 -10.80 -11.80
C ALA A 146 6.42 -10.78 -11.42
N VAL A 147 6.04 -9.85 -10.55
CA VAL A 147 4.70 -9.68 -9.97
C VAL A 147 4.10 -8.31 -10.30
N TRP A 148 4.63 -7.60 -11.31
CA TRP A 148 4.14 -6.27 -11.66
C TRP A 148 2.66 -6.28 -12.07
N ASP A 149 2.17 -7.38 -12.63
CA ASP A 149 0.77 -7.57 -12.98
C ASP A 149 -0.18 -7.43 -11.79
N VAL A 150 0.18 -7.97 -10.63
CA VAL A 150 -0.57 -7.81 -9.39
C VAL A 150 -0.25 -6.50 -8.66
N VAL A 151 0.99 -6.00 -8.74
CA VAL A 151 1.37 -4.67 -8.23
C VAL A 151 0.53 -3.57 -8.88
N PHE A 152 0.29 -3.65 -10.18
CA PHE A 152 -0.57 -2.71 -10.90
C PHE A 152 -1.99 -2.66 -10.33
N GLN A 153 -2.50 -3.76 -9.78
CA GLN A 153 -3.80 -3.77 -9.10
C GLN A 153 -3.75 -3.01 -7.77
N VAL A 154 -2.66 -3.14 -7.01
CA VAL A 154 -2.43 -2.40 -5.76
C VAL A 154 -2.33 -0.89 -6.04
N ILE A 155 -1.55 -0.52 -7.06
CA ILE A 155 -1.40 0.87 -7.47
C ILE A 155 -2.73 1.43 -7.95
N SER A 156 -3.50 0.66 -8.74
CA SER A 156 -4.84 1.07 -9.18
C SER A 156 -5.76 1.36 -7.99
N ALA A 157 -5.78 0.49 -6.97
CA ALA A 157 -6.55 0.73 -5.75
C ALA A 157 -6.09 2.00 -5.01
N ALA A 158 -4.79 2.29 -5.01
CA ALA A 158 -4.27 3.52 -4.42
C ALA A 158 -4.73 4.78 -5.18
N PHE A 159 -4.69 4.78 -6.51
CA PHE A 159 -5.21 5.88 -7.32
C PHE A 159 -6.70 6.10 -7.08
N ASP A 160 -7.48 5.02 -7.06
CA ASP A 160 -8.92 5.06 -6.81
C ASP A 160 -9.22 5.67 -5.43
N GLN A 161 -8.53 5.21 -4.38
CA GLN A 161 -8.72 5.69 -3.01
C GLN A 161 -8.25 7.14 -2.79
N LEU A 162 -7.15 7.54 -3.44
CA LEU A 162 -6.61 8.90 -3.33
C LEU A 162 -7.41 9.91 -4.16
N GLY A 163 -8.09 9.44 -5.22
CA GLY A 163 -8.88 10.25 -6.14
C GLY A 163 -8.06 11.42 -6.69
N ARG A 164 -8.61 12.63 -6.60
CA ARG A 164 -7.96 13.87 -7.10
C ARG A 164 -6.60 14.18 -6.47
N HIS A 165 -6.31 13.63 -5.28
CA HIS A 165 -5.04 13.87 -4.58
C HIS A 165 -3.92 12.94 -5.07
N SER A 166 -4.24 11.95 -5.91
CA SER A 166 -3.26 11.03 -6.49
C SER A 166 -2.20 11.74 -7.33
N ALA A 167 -2.56 12.79 -8.07
CA ALA A 167 -1.61 13.55 -8.89
C ALA A 167 -0.47 14.17 -8.06
N GLU A 168 -0.75 14.60 -6.83
CA GLU A 168 0.24 15.19 -5.92
C GLU A 168 1.03 14.11 -5.18
N LEU A 169 0.34 13.06 -4.70
CA LEU A 169 0.93 12.04 -3.82
C LEU A 169 1.63 10.89 -4.55
N MET A 170 1.24 10.61 -5.79
CA MET A 170 1.69 9.47 -6.59
C MET A 170 2.37 9.92 -7.90
N ALA A 171 2.91 11.15 -7.92
CA ALA A 171 3.59 11.69 -9.10
C ALA A 171 4.80 10.85 -9.53
N GLY A 172 5.50 10.22 -8.57
CA GLY A 172 6.67 9.40 -8.88
C GLY A 172 6.31 8.06 -9.52
N VAL A 173 5.14 7.49 -9.22
CA VAL A 173 4.59 6.34 -9.96
C VAL A 173 4.51 6.63 -11.45
N MET A 174 4.01 7.80 -11.84
CA MET A 174 3.90 8.17 -13.26
C MET A 174 5.27 8.27 -13.94
N ARG A 175 6.29 8.77 -13.24
CA ARG A 175 7.67 8.79 -13.74
C ARG A 175 8.25 7.38 -13.88
N ASN A 176 8.10 6.55 -12.86
CA ASN A 176 8.61 5.17 -12.90
C ASN A 176 7.94 4.35 -14.02
N LEU A 177 6.66 4.57 -14.29
CA LEU A 177 5.97 3.95 -15.42
C LEU A 177 6.49 4.44 -16.77
N ALA A 178 6.75 5.75 -16.90
CA ALA A 178 7.35 6.29 -18.12
C ALA A 178 8.76 5.72 -18.35
N ASP A 179 9.55 5.58 -17.28
CA ASP A 179 10.87 4.95 -17.32
C ASP A 179 10.76 3.48 -17.71
N ILE A 180 9.86 2.70 -17.09
CA ILE A 180 9.57 1.30 -17.44
C ILE A 180 9.19 1.17 -18.93
N GLN A 181 8.35 2.09 -19.43
CA GLN A 181 7.95 2.12 -20.84
C GLN A 181 9.14 2.40 -21.76
N SER A 182 10.12 3.18 -21.33
CA SER A 182 11.28 3.55 -22.14
C SER A 182 12.28 2.41 -22.36
N TYR A 183 12.26 1.34 -21.56
CA TYR A 183 13.15 0.17 -21.67
C TYR A 183 12.79 -0.78 -22.84
N HIS A 184 12.27 -0.27 -23.96
CA HIS A 184 12.01 -1.06 -25.16
C HIS A 184 13.30 -1.72 -25.70
N ASP A 185 13.46 -3.04 -25.53
CA ASP A 185 13.52 -3.93 -26.69
C ASP A 185 13.17 -5.41 -26.35
N ASP A 186 13.89 -6.11 -25.47
CA ASP A 186 13.79 -7.57 -25.44
C ASP A 186 13.05 -8.16 -24.21
N GLY A 187 11.89 -8.78 -24.44
CA GLY A 187 11.42 -9.87 -23.55
C GLY A 187 10.39 -9.59 -22.44
N PHE A 188 9.72 -8.42 -22.38
CA PHE A 188 8.68 -8.20 -21.36
C PHE A 188 7.40 -9.02 -21.62
N SER A 189 7.20 -10.09 -20.83
CA SER A 189 6.01 -10.95 -20.89
C SER A 189 4.71 -10.30 -20.36
N TYR A 190 4.82 -9.11 -19.74
CA TYR A 190 3.73 -8.40 -19.05
C TYR A 190 3.15 -7.22 -19.84
N LYS A 191 3.57 -7.01 -21.10
CA LYS A 191 3.19 -5.85 -21.94
C LYS A 191 1.67 -5.62 -22.01
N LYS A 192 0.85 -6.68 -22.06
CA LYS A 192 -0.62 -6.53 -22.11
C LYS A 192 -1.20 -5.94 -20.83
N GLN A 193 -0.73 -6.37 -19.66
CA GLN A 193 -1.19 -5.85 -18.36
C GLN A 193 -0.64 -4.46 -18.11
N PHE A 194 0.61 -4.18 -18.51
CA PHE A 194 1.19 -2.84 -18.49
C PHE A 194 0.37 -1.86 -19.34
N HIS A 195 0.04 -2.22 -20.59
CA HIS A 195 -0.81 -1.37 -21.44
C HIS A 195 -2.22 -1.18 -20.88
N ALA A 196 -2.84 -2.22 -20.31
CA ALA A 196 -4.14 -2.09 -19.66
C ALA A 196 -4.07 -1.17 -18.43
N PHE A 197 -3.02 -1.30 -17.62
CA PHE A 197 -2.79 -0.48 -16.44
C PHE A 197 -2.46 0.97 -16.80
N VAL A 198 -1.60 1.21 -17.79
CA VAL A 198 -1.32 2.55 -18.34
C VAL A 198 -2.60 3.14 -18.92
N PHE A 199 -3.43 2.37 -19.62
CA PHE A 199 -4.70 2.86 -20.14
C PHE A 199 -5.67 3.26 -19.02
N ILE A 200 -5.79 2.44 -17.97
CA ILE A 200 -6.64 2.74 -16.80
C ILE A 200 -6.10 3.97 -16.04
N THR A 201 -4.82 3.98 -15.69
CA THR A 201 -4.18 5.11 -14.97
C THR A 201 -4.18 6.39 -15.80
N MET A 202 -3.95 6.33 -17.11
CA MET A 202 -4.12 7.48 -18.00
C MET A 202 -5.57 7.91 -18.09
N SER A 203 -6.57 7.02 -18.03
CA SER A 203 -7.98 7.41 -17.98
C SER A 203 -8.29 8.20 -16.70
N TYR A 204 -7.82 7.74 -15.53
CA TYR A 204 -7.93 8.48 -14.27
C TYR A 204 -7.14 9.80 -14.27
N PHE A 205 -5.96 9.82 -14.89
CA PHE A 205 -5.12 11.01 -15.01
C PHE A 205 -5.72 12.03 -15.98
N TYR A 206 -6.30 11.60 -17.11
CA TYR A 206 -7.05 12.45 -18.03
C TYR A 206 -8.30 13.02 -17.35
N ILE A 207 -9.05 12.23 -16.59
CA ILE A 207 -10.19 12.72 -15.80
C ILE A 207 -9.74 13.75 -14.75
N CYS A 208 -8.63 13.51 -14.05
CA CYS A 208 -8.11 14.45 -13.05
C CYS A 208 -7.52 15.71 -13.69
N CYS A 209 -6.79 15.62 -14.81
CA CYS A 209 -6.29 16.78 -15.55
C CYS A 209 -7.42 17.61 -16.16
N PHE A 210 -8.50 16.98 -16.65
CA PHE A 210 -9.66 17.72 -17.17
C PHE A 210 -10.42 18.43 -16.04
N ALA A 211 -10.51 17.84 -14.85
CA ALA A 211 -11.14 18.45 -13.68
C ALA A 211 -10.32 19.57 -13.01
N ILE A 212 -9.02 19.69 -13.33
CA ILE A 212 -8.15 20.80 -12.88
C ILE A 212 -8.14 21.95 -13.92
N CYS A 213 -8.57 21.69 -15.15
CA CYS A 213 -8.64 22.67 -16.25
C CYS A 213 -10.05 23.23 -16.53
N ILE A 214 -11.03 22.97 -15.66
CA ILE A 214 -12.38 23.58 -15.65
C ILE A 214 -12.60 24.24 -14.29
#